data_AF-A0A017SDV0-F1
#
_entry.id   AF-A0A017SDV0-F1
#
_cell.length_a   1.000
_cell.length_b   1.000
_cell.length_c   1.000
_cell.angle_alpha   90.00
_cell.angle_beta   90.00
_cell.angle_gamma   90.00
#
_symmetry.space_group_name_H-M   'P 1'
#
loop_
_entity.id
_entity.type
_entity.pdbx_description
1 polymer ?
#
loop_
_entity_poly.entity_id
_entity_poly.type
_entity_poly.pdbx_seq_one_letter_code
_entity_poly.pdbx_strand_id
1 'polypeptide(L)'
;MLRREVWGYWYLTPPSGIRVDPDLSELRKPWADPVARENNMYSGHLLLMTSLYAMPFGGDVFEQAGSLSFHWNPLFWGMGDETFAYDNRSLQDAIIVEWKGMTGLVFRAAAFMNTWNSEFVRSGINNHAFGFVIDIAGEVKL
;
A
#
# COMPACT_ATOMS: atom_id res chain seq x y z
N MET A 1 -7.28 -9.67 -8.12
CA MET A 1 -6.88 -8.40 -7.47
C MET A 1 -6.89 -7.21 -8.44
N LEU A 2 -6.37 -7.33 -9.67
CA LEU A 2 -6.27 -6.20 -10.62
C LEU A 2 -7.61 -5.74 -11.25
N ARG A 3 -8.67 -6.55 -11.14
CA ARG A 3 -9.99 -6.22 -11.67
C ARG A 3 -10.60 -5.02 -10.96
N ARG A 4 -11.18 -4.09 -11.72
CA ARG A 4 -11.76 -2.84 -11.22
C ARG A 4 -12.84 -3.06 -10.16
N GLU A 5 -13.57 -4.17 -10.21
CA GLU A 5 -14.59 -4.50 -9.21
C GLU A 5 -14.00 -4.72 -7.80
N VAL A 6 -12.70 -5.00 -7.70
CA VAL A 6 -12.01 -5.24 -6.42
C VAL A 6 -11.51 -3.94 -5.79
N TRP A 7 -10.99 -3.01 -6.59
CA TRP A 7 -10.34 -1.79 -6.08
C TRP A 7 -11.10 -0.51 -6.40
N GLY A 8 -12.06 -0.54 -7.33
CA GLY A 8 -12.79 0.65 -7.80
C GLY A 8 -13.67 1.31 -6.74
N TYR A 9 -13.98 0.62 -5.64
CA TYR A 9 -14.62 1.23 -4.47
C TYR A 9 -13.78 2.36 -3.88
N TRP A 10 -12.45 2.32 -4.08
CA TRP A 10 -11.51 3.30 -3.56
C TRP A 10 -11.81 4.71 -4.06
N TYR A 11 -12.14 4.84 -5.35
CA TYR A 11 -12.53 6.13 -5.93
C TYR A 11 -13.78 6.73 -5.26
N LEU A 12 -14.71 5.86 -4.83
CA LEU A 12 -15.98 6.25 -4.24
C LEU A 12 -15.91 6.48 -2.73
N THR A 13 -14.84 6.05 -2.09
CA THR A 13 -14.71 6.06 -0.64
C THR A 13 -13.59 7.02 -0.27
N PRO A 14 -13.91 8.28 0.07
CA PRO A 14 -12.91 9.21 0.55
C PRO A 14 -12.18 8.58 1.75
N PRO A 15 -10.84 8.67 1.80
CA PRO A 15 -10.03 7.95 2.80
C PRO A 15 -10.34 8.34 4.24
N SER A 16 -10.97 9.49 4.44
CA SER A 16 -11.23 10.05 5.75
C SER A 16 -12.48 10.92 5.72
N GLY A 17 -13.38 10.65 6.67
CA GLY A 17 -14.47 11.55 6.99
C GLY A 17 -14.14 12.35 8.25
N ILE A 18 -14.81 13.48 8.45
CA ILE A 18 -14.62 14.36 9.61
C ILE A 18 -14.74 13.66 10.99
N ARG A 19 -15.38 12.48 11.03
CA ARG A 19 -15.48 11.65 12.23
C ARG A 19 -14.18 10.94 12.62
N VAL A 20 -13.31 10.65 11.65
CA VAL A 20 -12.04 9.93 11.85
C VAL A 20 -10.82 10.86 11.74
N ASP A 21 -11.00 12.03 11.14
CA ASP A 21 -10.02 13.11 11.06
C ASP A 21 -10.71 14.44 11.41
N PRO A 22 -10.72 14.83 12.69
CA PRO A 22 -11.43 16.03 13.16
C PRO A 22 -10.89 17.34 12.59
N ASP A 23 -9.64 17.34 12.11
CA ASP A 23 -8.98 18.51 11.53
C ASP A 23 -9.32 18.67 10.03
N LEU A 24 -10.08 17.73 9.46
CA LEU A 24 -10.48 17.75 8.05
C LEU A 24 -11.59 18.78 7.81
N SER A 25 -11.22 19.91 7.19
CA SER A 25 -12.14 21.00 6.84
C SER A 25 -12.96 20.73 5.56
N GLU A 26 -12.43 19.93 4.62
CA GLU A 26 -13.09 19.55 3.38
C GLU A 26 -12.83 18.09 3.00
N LEU A 27 -13.81 17.45 2.35
CA LEU A 27 -13.63 16.09 1.83
C LEU A 27 -12.54 16.06 0.76
N ARG A 28 -11.61 15.12 0.89
CA ARG A 28 -10.52 14.94 -0.08
C ARG A 28 -11.09 14.61 -1.46
N LYS A 29 -10.47 15.16 -2.49
CA LYS A 29 -10.80 14.82 -3.89
C LYS A 29 -10.41 13.37 -4.17
N PRO A 30 -11.27 12.58 -4.81
CA PRO A 30 -10.95 11.20 -5.16
C PRO A 30 -9.85 11.14 -6.24
N TRP A 31 -9.14 10.03 -6.29
CA TRP A 31 -8.16 9.71 -7.33
C TRP A 31 -8.38 8.29 -7.83
N ALA A 32 -8.13 8.06 -9.12
CA ALA A 32 -8.42 6.78 -9.79
C ALA A 32 -7.34 5.72 -9.56
N ASP A 33 -6.09 6.13 -9.32
CA ASP A 33 -5.00 5.19 -9.10
C ASP A 33 -5.13 4.47 -7.74
N PRO A 34 -5.34 3.15 -7.70
CA PRO A 34 -5.58 2.42 -6.46
C PRO A 34 -4.32 2.22 -5.61
N VAL A 35 -3.13 2.52 -6.12
CA VAL A 35 -1.84 2.32 -5.43
C VAL A 35 -1.21 3.66 -5.04
N ALA A 36 -1.46 4.71 -5.81
CA ALA A 36 -0.76 5.99 -5.67
C ALA A 36 -0.84 6.60 -4.27
N ARG A 37 -1.97 6.45 -3.56
CA ARG A 37 -2.17 7.05 -2.24
C ARG A 37 -3.06 6.22 -1.34
N GLU A 38 -2.72 6.17 -0.05
CA GLU A 38 -3.53 5.80 1.13
C GLU A 38 -4.25 4.43 1.14
N ASN A 39 -4.39 3.72 0.02
CA ASN A 39 -5.04 2.42 -0.10
C ASN A 39 -4.13 1.27 0.33
N ASN A 40 -3.52 1.44 1.49
CA ASN A 40 -2.40 0.64 1.96
C ASN A 40 -2.76 -0.82 2.26
N MET A 41 -4.01 -1.07 2.65
CA MET A 41 -4.49 -2.44 2.87
C MET A 41 -4.58 -3.19 1.54
N TYR A 42 -5.11 -2.56 0.49
CA TYR A 42 -5.17 -3.17 -0.83
C TYR A 42 -3.78 -3.35 -1.43
N SER A 43 -2.96 -2.29 -1.46
CA SER A 43 -1.62 -2.31 -2.07
C SER A 43 -0.68 -3.28 -1.36
N GLY A 44 -0.74 -3.35 -0.02
CA GLY A 44 0.02 -4.33 0.76
C GLY A 44 -0.38 -5.79 0.49
N HIS A 45 -1.69 -6.07 0.36
CA HIS A 45 -2.14 -7.42 0.00
C HIS A 45 -1.78 -7.77 -1.45
N LEU A 46 -1.86 -6.80 -2.36
CA LEU A 46 -1.44 -7.01 -3.75
C LEU A 46 0.04 -7.38 -3.82
N LEU A 47 0.90 -6.62 -3.14
CA LEU A 47 2.35 -6.88 -3.09
C LEU A 47 2.65 -8.26 -2.49
N LEU A 48 1.93 -8.65 -1.43
CA LEU A 48 2.03 -9.98 -0.84
C LEU A 48 1.70 -11.07 -1.87
N MET A 49 0.60 -10.92 -2.60
CA MET A 49 0.17 -11.92 -3.58
C MET A 49 1.15 -12.05 -4.76
N THR A 50 1.65 -10.94 -5.29
CA THR A 50 2.60 -10.95 -6.42
C THR A 50 3.94 -11.53 -6.01
N SER A 51 4.43 -11.18 -4.82
CA SER A 51 5.69 -11.72 -4.29
C SER A 51 5.58 -13.20 -3.94
N LEU A 52 4.46 -13.64 -3.36
CA LEU A 52 4.22 -15.06 -3.09
C LEU A 52 4.04 -15.88 -4.37
N TYR A 53 3.52 -15.31 -5.46
CA TYR A 53 3.35 -16.03 -6.71
C TYR A 53 4.70 -16.54 -7.28
N ALA A 54 5.77 -15.77 -7.12
CA ALA A 54 7.09 -16.18 -7.59
C ALA A 54 7.65 -17.42 -6.87
N MET A 55 7.28 -17.66 -5.60
CA MET A 55 7.88 -18.74 -4.79
C MET A 55 7.45 -20.15 -5.24
N PRO A 56 6.14 -20.48 -5.40
CA PRO A 56 5.71 -21.81 -5.84
C PRO A 56 5.93 -22.06 -7.34
N PHE A 57 5.84 -21.00 -8.15
CA PHE A 57 5.78 -21.13 -9.61
C PHE A 57 7.07 -20.73 -10.32
N GLY A 58 8.03 -20.12 -9.62
CA GLY A 58 9.33 -19.71 -10.17
C GLY A 58 9.23 -18.72 -11.34
N GLY A 59 8.08 -18.09 -11.53
CA GLY A 59 7.79 -17.23 -12.67
C GLY A 59 8.10 -15.76 -12.37
N ASP A 60 8.65 -15.07 -13.37
CA ASP A 60 8.97 -13.64 -13.35
C ASP A 60 7.80 -12.77 -13.86
N VAL A 61 6.61 -13.35 -14.03
CA VAL A 61 5.44 -12.73 -14.68
C VAL A 61 5.14 -11.35 -14.10
N PHE A 62 5.25 -11.18 -12.78
CA PHE A 62 4.98 -9.91 -12.09
C PHE A 62 6.20 -8.98 -11.97
N GLU A 63 7.40 -9.46 -12.31
CA GLU A 63 8.61 -8.63 -12.43
C GLU A 63 8.67 -7.91 -13.78
N GLN A 64 7.92 -8.39 -14.77
CA GLN A 64 7.85 -7.77 -16.09
C GLN A 64 7.16 -6.40 -16.04
N ALA A 65 7.68 -5.45 -16.82
CA ALA A 65 7.16 -4.09 -16.90
C ALA A 65 5.68 -4.08 -17.30
N GLY A 66 4.83 -3.42 -16.51
CA GLY A 66 3.40 -3.30 -16.77
C GLY A 66 2.57 -4.57 -16.53
N SER A 67 3.16 -5.59 -15.92
CA SER A 67 2.47 -6.84 -15.53
C SER A 67 1.28 -6.61 -14.60
N LEU A 68 1.28 -5.51 -13.85
CA LEU A 68 0.21 -5.07 -12.98
C LEU A 68 -0.48 -3.85 -13.61
N SER A 69 -1.46 -4.11 -14.45
CA SER A 69 -2.23 -3.05 -15.12
C SER A 69 -3.62 -2.87 -14.49
N PHE A 70 -3.95 -1.63 -14.15
CA PHE A 70 -5.23 -1.20 -13.60
C PHE A 70 -5.94 -0.34 -14.62
N HIS A 71 -7.10 -0.79 -15.08
CA HIS A 71 -7.93 -0.05 -16.03
C HIS A 71 -9.07 0.65 -15.30
N TRP A 72 -9.04 1.98 -15.31
CA TRP A 72 -10.13 2.82 -14.86
C TRP A 72 -10.97 3.24 -16.07
N ASN A 73 -12.07 2.51 -16.30
CA ASN A 73 -13.06 2.81 -17.34
C ASN A 73 -14.47 2.81 -16.71
N PRO A 74 -14.91 3.92 -16.12
CA PRO A 74 -16.27 4.07 -15.61
C PRO A 74 -17.24 4.35 -16.76
N LEU A 75 -17.88 3.28 -17.26
CA LEU A 75 -18.83 3.28 -18.37
C LEU A 75 -19.88 4.40 -18.36
N PHE A 76 -20.38 4.80 -17.19
CA PHE A 76 -21.50 5.75 -17.08
C PHE A 76 -21.09 7.17 -16.70
N TRP A 77 -19.81 7.42 -16.44
CA TRP A 77 -19.37 8.66 -15.80
C TRP A 77 -18.66 9.61 -16.75
N GLY A 78 -18.33 9.16 -17.96
CA GLY A 78 -17.72 10.01 -18.99
C GLY A 78 -16.34 10.58 -18.61
N MET A 79 -15.67 10.00 -17.61
CA MET A 79 -14.37 10.47 -17.11
C MET A 79 -13.18 10.05 -17.99
N GLY A 80 -13.43 9.25 -19.03
CA GLY A 80 -12.40 8.70 -19.91
C GLY A 80 -11.79 7.41 -19.37
N ASP A 81 -10.92 6.82 -20.19
CA ASP A 81 -10.21 5.58 -19.88
C ASP A 81 -8.80 5.94 -19.39
N GLU A 82 -8.50 5.59 -18.14
CA GLU A 82 -7.16 5.71 -17.57
C GLU A 82 -6.57 4.32 -17.33
N THR A 83 -5.27 4.15 -17.57
CA THR A 83 -4.55 2.90 -17.28
C THR A 83 -3.32 3.20 -16.45
N PHE A 84 -3.24 2.56 -15.30
CA PHE A 84 -2.08 2.64 -14.40
C PHE A 84 -1.33 1.32 -14.47
N ALA A 85 -0.07 1.36 -14.86
CA ALA A 85 0.74 0.18 -15.08
C ALA A 85 1.93 0.15 -14.11
N TYR A 86 2.10 -0.98 -13.46
CA TYR A 86 3.15 -1.24 -12.49
C TYR A 86 3.80 -2.59 -12.78
N ASP A 87 4.97 -2.79 -12.21
CA ASP A 87 5.64 -4.07 -12.01
C ASP A 87 5.87 -4.25 -10.50
N ASN A 88 6.38 -5.40 -10.07
CA ASN A 88 6.59 -5.67 -8.65
C ASN A 88 7.51 -4.63 -8.00
N ARG A 89 8.56 -4.18 -8.69
CA ARG A 89 9.52 -3.22 -8.16
C ARG A 89 8.93 -1.82 -8.06
N SER A 90 8.29 -1.33 -9.11
CA SER A 90 7.62 -0.02 -9.12
C SER A 90 6.43 0.03 -8.17
N LEU A 91 5.74 -1.10 -7.94
CA LEU A 91 4.73 -1.24 -6.88
C LEU A 91 5.38 -1.09 -5.49
N GLN A 92 6.50 -1.77 -5.23
CA GLN A 92 7.23 -1.63 -3.96
C GLN A 92 7.70 -0.19 -3.74
N ASP A 93 8.25 0.45 -4.77
CA ASP A 93 8.73 1.83 -4.70
C ASP A 93 7.57 2.80 -4.38
N ALA A 94 6.43 2.67 -5.05
CA ALA A 94 5.24 3.48 -4.79
C ALA A 94 4.74 3.31 -3.34
N ILE A 95 4.71 2.06 -2.86
CA ILE A 95 4.31 1.73 -1.49
C ILE A 95 5.29 2.32 -0.46
N ILE A 96 6.61 2.24 -0.70
CA ILE A 96 7.63 2.79 0.20
C ILE A 96 7.54 4.31 0.29
N VAL A 97 7.27 4.99 -0.84
CA VAL A 97 7.08 6.46 -0.86
C VAL A 97 5.90 6.86 0.01
N GLU A 98 4.75 6.18 -0.12
CA GLU A 98 3.56 6.44 0.71
C GLU A 98 3.80 6.16 2.19
N TRP A 99 4.60 5.14 2.53
CA TRP A 99 4.80 4.72 3.92
C TRP A 99 5.70 5.62 4.75
N LYS A 100 6.41 6.58 4.14
CA LYS A 100 7.35 7.49 4.83
C LYS A 100 6.71 8.45 5.85
N GLY A 101 5.43 8.30 6.19
CA GLY A 101 4.76 9.05 7.26
C GLY A 101 3.77 8.26 8.14
N MET A 102 3.61 6.94 7.98
CA MET A 102 2.54 6.16 8.65
C MET A 102 3.08 5.04 9.56
N THR A 103 3.14 5.30 10.87
CA THR A 103 3.84 4.43 11.82
C THR A 103 3.23 3.04 12.02
N GLY A 104 1.91 2.92 12.13
CA GLY A 104 1.26 1.61 12.37
C GLY A 104 1.38 0.63 11.20
N LEU A 105 1.70 1.12 10.01
CA LEU A 105 1.73 0.35 8.77
C LEU A 105 3.15 -0.05 8.36
N VAL A 106 4.13 0.77 8.71
CA VAL A 106 5.56 0.43 8.69
C VAL A 106 5.85 -0.85 9.51
N PHE A 107 5.11 -1.11 10.59
CA PHE A 107 5.21 -2.37 11.35
C PHE A 107 4.67 -3.61 10.60
N ARG A 108 3.56 -3.50 9.85
CA ARG A 108 3.04 -4.64 9.05
C ARG A 108 3.96 -4.95 7.87
N ALA A 109 4.43 -3.91 7.21
CA ALA A 109 5.44 -3.97 6.18
C ALA A 109 6.74 -4.63 6.67
N ALA A 110 7.26 -4.15 7.80
CA ALA A 110 8.44 -4.72 8.47
C ALA A 110 8.22 -6.18 8.84
N ALA A 111 7.05 -6.54 9.40
CA ALA A 111 6.74 -7.93 9.75
C ALA A 111 6.73 -8.85 8.52
N PHE A 112 6.18 -8.40 7.39
CA PHE A 112 6.20 -9.15 6.13
C PHE A 112 7.63 -9.26 5.56
N MET A 113 8.32 -8.12 5.45
CA MET A 113 9.67 -8.05 4.89
C MET A 113 10.72 -8.75 5.75
N ASN A 114 10.49 -8.91 7.06
CA ASN A 114 11.44 -9.59 7.94
C ASN A 114 11.64 -11.07 7.56
N THR A 115 10.71 -11.67 6.81
CA THR A 115 10.85 -13.06 6.36
C THR A 115 11.81 -13.24 5.19
N TRP A 116 12.08 -12.20 4.40
CA TRP A 116 12.91 -12.29 3.18
C TRP A 116 13.99 -11.20 3.05
N ASN A 117 13.92 -10.13 3.86
CA ASN A 117 14.93 -9.07 3.94
C ASN A 117 15.01 -8.50 5.37
N SER A 118 15.42 -9.35 6.32
CA SER A 118 15.50 -8.99 7.74
C SER A 118 16.51 -7.89 8.03
N GLU A 119 17.57 -7.76 7.23
CA GLU A 119 18.63 -6.77 7.44
C GLU A 119 18.13 -5.35 7.14
N PHE A 120 17.39 -5.18 6.04
CA PHE A 120 16.71 -3.92 5.72
C PHE A 120 15.72 -3.53 6.82
N VAL A 121 14.87 -4.47 7.27
CA VAL A 121 13.90 -4.22 8.35
C VAL A 121 14.60 -3.81 9.65
N ARG A 122 15.68 -4.51 10.04
CA ARG A 122 16.44 -4.20 11.26
C ARG A 122 17.14 -2.85 11.17
N SER A 123 17.65 -2.47 10.01
CA SER A 123 18.26 -1.15 9.80
C SER A 123 17.25 0.00 9.94
N GLY A 124 15.99 -0.24 9.57
CA GLY A 124 14.89 0.71 9.69
C GLY A 124 14.23 0.79 11.07
N ILE A 125 14.34 -0.25 11.91
CA ILE A 125 13.66 -0.35 13.21
C ILE A 125 13.88 0.88 14.10
N ASN A 126 15.10 1.41 14.18
CA ASN A 126 15.38 2.57 15.03
C ASN A 126 14.71 3.84 14.53
N ASN A 127 14.49 3.98 13.21
CA ASN A 127 13.75 5.09 12.62
C ASN A 127 12.23 4.89 12.73
N HIS A 128 11.77 3.64 12.78
CA HIS A 128 10.35 3.28 12.82
C HIS A 128 9.78 3.23 14.26
N ALA A 129 10.62 2.91 15.24
CA ALA A 129 10.25 2.80 16.65
C ALA A 129 10.36 4.14 17.41
N PHE A 130 11.12 5.10 16.89
CA PHE A 130 11.38 6.38 17.56
C PHE A 130 10.08 7.18 17.73
N GLY A 131 9.65 7.40 18.97
CA GLY A 131 8.46 8.18 19.32
C GLY A 131 7.16 7.38 19.50
N PHE A 132 7.16 6.06 19.25
CA PHE A 132 5.94 5.23 19.32
C PHE A 132 6.05 4.04 20.27
N VAL A 133 7.26 3.60 20.60
CA VAL A 133 7.49 2.67 21.71
C VAL A 133 7.68 3.49 22.97
N ILE A 134 6.65 3.54 23.80
CA ILE A 134 6.70 4.19 25.11
C ILE A 134 7.08 3.12 26.14
N ASP A 135 8.23 3.28 26.79
CA ASP A 135 8.57 2.49 27.97
C ASP A 135 7.66 2.94 29.13
N ILE A 136 6.62 2.16 29.41
CA ILE A 136 5.84 2.30 30.63
C ILE A 136 6.30 1.18 31.58
N ALA A 137 7.23 1.53 32.46
CA ALA A 137 7.67 0.71 33.60
C ALA A 137 8.51 -0.54 33.28
N GLY A 138 9.40 -0.49 32.29
CA GLY A 138 10.45 -1.49 32.06
C GLY A 138 9.98 -2.79 31.41
N GLU A 139 8.71 -2.88 31.00
CA GLU A 139 8.20 -3.97 30.19
C GLU A 139 7.88 -3.49 28.77
N VAL A 140 8.72 -3.90 27.82
CA VAL A 140 8.40 -3.78 26.38
C VAL A 140 7.34 -4.81 26.06
N LYS A 141 6.08 -4.36 25.91
CA LYS A 141 5.01 -5.17 25.32
C LYS A 141 4.61 -4.60 23.96
N LEU A 142 4.60 -5.51 22.98
CA LEU A 142 4.23 -5.30 21.57
C LEU A 142 2.73 -5.04 21.42
#